data_AF-A0A830D7E4-F1
#
_entry.id   AF-A0A830D7E4-F1
#
_cell.length_a   1.000
_cell.length_b   1.000
_cell.length_c   1.000
_cell.angle_alpha   90.00
_cell.angle_beta   90.00
_cell.angle_gamma   90.00
#
_symmetry.space_group_name_H-M   'P 1'
#
loop_
_entity.id
_entity.type
_entity.pdbx_description
1 polymer ?
#
loop_
_entity_poly.entity_id
_entity_poly.type
_entity_poly.pdbx_seq_one_letter_code
_entity_poly.pdbx_strand_id
1 'polypeptide(L)'
;MSPEETEIPLQDVDGETLDTVVTYLNAHDVARDDENEKKKFDGEFLPGKPEMGVLFDVVLAANNLKIEGLMDLVSENFADRIKNKSVEWVTRAFDI
;
A
#
# COMPACT_ATOMS: atom_id res chain seq x y z
N MET A 1 -27.61 21.61 -11.48
CA MET A 1 -27.22 20.33 -12.12
C MET A 1 -26.17 19.74 -11.21
N SER A 2 -26.53 18.74 -10.42
CA SER A 2 -25.55 18.03 -9.59
C SER A 2 -24.52 17.39 -10.52
N PRO A 3 -23.22 17.33 -10.15
CA PRO A 3 -22.25 16.62 -10.97
C PRO A 3 -22.74 15.18 -11.19
N GLU A 4 -22.70 14.71 -12.43
CA GLU A 4 -23.04 13.32 -12.73
C GLU A 4 -22.01 12.42 -12.06
N GLU A 5 -22.44 11.63 -11.08
CA GLU A 5 -21.59 10.66 -10.41
C GLU A 5 -21.25 9.55 -11.40
N THR A 6 -20.01 9.55 -11.86
CA THR A 6 -19.47 8.45 -12.67
C THR A 6 -18.91 7.40 -11.72
N GLU A 7 -19.52 6.22 -11.70
CA GLU A 7 -18.99 5.09 -10.95
C GLU A 7 -17.81 4.46 -11.70
N ILE A 8 -16.68 4.30 -11.00
CA ILE A 8 -15.49 3.60 -11.53
C ILE A 8 -15.41 2.25 -10.82
N PRO A 9 -15.70 1.12 -11.49
CA PRO A 9 -15.61 -0.18 -10.87
C PRO A 9 -14.14 -0.54 -10.61
N LEU A 10 -13.81 -0.83 -9.34
CA LEU A 10 -12.52 -1.35 -8.94
C LEU A 10 -12.64 -2.86 -8.71
N GLN A 11 -12.04 -3.63 -9.61
CA GLN A 11 -11.96 -5.08 -9.46
C GLN A 11 -10.84 -5.43 -8.49
N ASP A 12 -11.07 -6.45 -7.67
CA ASP A 12 -10.08 -7.04 -6.75
C ASP A 12 -9.55 -6.08 -5.66
N VAL A 13 -10.27 -4.99 -5.38
CA VAL A 13 -10.00 -4.08 -4.25
C VAL A 13 -11.26 -3.97 -3.42
N ASP A 14 -11.22 -4.44 -2.17
CA ASP A 14 -12.34 -4.29 -1.25
C ASP A 14 -12.39 -2.89 -0.61
N GLY A 15 -13.46 -2.62 0.13
CA GLY A 15 -13.68 -1.30 0.73
C GLY A 15 -12.64 -0.94 1.80
N GLU A 16 -12.12 -1.91 2.55
CA GLU A 16 -11.13 -1.67 3.61
C GLU A 16 -9.76 -1.35 3.02
N THR A 17 -9.37 -2.05 1.97
CA THR A 17 -8.16 -1.77 1.19
C THR A 17 -8.27 -0.41 0.51
N LEU A 18 -9.42 -0.08 -0.06
CA LEU A 18 -9.64 1.22 -0.69
C LEU A 18 -9.55 2.36 0.34
N ASP A 19 -10.14 2.20 1.53
CA ASP A 19 -10.05 3.18 2.62
C ASP A 19 -8.59 3.42 3.04
N THR A 20 -7.80 2.35 3.11
CA THR A 20 -6.35 2.42 3.36
C THR A 20 -5.64 3.22 2.27
N VAL A 21 -5.92 2.95 0.99
CA VAL A 21 -5.35 3.68 -0.15
C VAL A 21 -5.73 5.17 -0.11
N VAL A 22 -7.00 5.48 0.17
CA VAL A 22 -7.47 6.87 0.25
C VAL A 22 -6.79 7.60 1.41
N THR A 23 -6.60 6.95 2.54
CA THR A 23 -5.88 7.51 3.70
C THR A 23 -4.44 7.86 3.32
N TYR A 24 -3.74 6.98 2.61
CA TYR A 24 -2.39 7.24 2.10
C TYR A 24 -2.35 8.47 1.19
N LEU A 25 -3.25 8.53 0.20
CA LEU A 25 -3.29 9.61 -0.79
C LEU A 25 -3.59 10.96 -0.13
N ASN A 26 -4.52 11.02 0.83
CA ASN A 26 -4.85 12.25 1.53
C ASN A 26 -3.67 12.78 2.35
N ALA A 27 -2.93 11.90 3.04
CA ALA A 27 -1.75 12.30 3.78
C ALA A 27 -0.64 12.84 2.86
N HIS A 28 -0.42 12.19 1.72
CA HIS A 28 0.57 12.63 0.71
C HIS A 28 0.17 13.91 -0.02
N ASP A 29 -1.13 14.22 -0.13
CA ASP A 29 -1.61 15.51 -0.64
C ASP A 29 -1.41 16.64 0.37
N VAL A 30 -1.65 16.38 1.67
CA VAL A 30 -1.35 17.36 2.73
C VAL A 30 0.15 17.67 2.80
N ALA A 31 0.99 16.64 2.74
CA ALA A 31 2.45 16.76 2.76
C ALA A 31 3.07 17.02 1.38
N ARG A 32 2.28 17.44 0.37
CA ARG A 32 2.68 17.45 -1.05
C ARG A 32 4.04 18.08 -1.33
N ASP A 33 4.36 19.17 -0.65
CA ASP A 33 5.59 19.95 -0.83
C ASP A 33 6.67 19.67 0.25
N ASP A 34 6.41 18.77 1.22
CA ASP A 34 7.35 18.38 2.27
C ASP A 34 7.68 16.88 2.21
N GLU A 35 8.79 16.58 1.54
CA GLU A 35 9.31 15.22 1.40
C GLU A 35 9.68 14.56 2.75
N ASN A 36 10.08 15.36 3.75
CA ASN A 36 10.41 14.81 5.07
C ASN A 36 9.14 14.41 5.82
N GLU A 37 8.07 15.19 5.68
CA GLU A 37 6.77 14.87 6.26
C GLU A 37 6.17 13.61 5.60
N LYS A 38 6.26 13.46 4.27
CA LYS A 38 5.88 12.22 3.57
C LYS A 38 6.62 11.00 4.10
N LYS A 39 7.95 11.06 4.18
CA LYS A 39 8.77 9.95 4.70
C LYS A 39 8.45 9.61 6.15
N LYS A 40 8.16 10.62 6.96
CA LYS A 40 7.75 10.40 8.34
C LYS A 40 6.40 9.68 8.39
N PHE A 41 5.43 10.14 7.59
CA PHE A 41 4.14 9.48 7.46
C PHE A 41 4.30 8.04 6.97
N ASP A 42 5.10 7.80 5.93
CA ASP A 42 5.34 6.46 5.37
C ASP A 42 5.90 5.48 6.41
N GLY A 43 6.82 5.96 7.27
CA GLY A 43 7.35 5.18 8.39
C GLY A 43 6.32 4.85 9.48
N GLU A 44 5.24 5.63 9.58
CA GLU A 44 4.15 5.48 10.55
C GLU A 44 2.89 4.83 9.95
N PHE A 45 2.74 4.83 8.63
CA PHE A 45 1.51 4.47 7.90
C PHE A 45 1.27 2.96 7.85
N LEU A 46 2.33 2.16 7.73
CA LEU A 46 2.28 0.71 7.85
C LEU A 46 3.02 0.27 9.12
N PRO A 47 2.55 0.65 10.33
CA PRO A 47 3.29 0.40 11.54
C PRO A 47 3.31 -1.10 11.86
N GLY A 48 4.42 -1.56 12.46
CA GLY A 48 4.41 -2.78 13.28
C GLY A 48 4.27 -4.11 12.55
N LYS A 49 4.78 -4.23 11.31
CA LYS A 49 4.67 -5.45 10.49
C LYS A 49 3.20 -5.85 10.27
N PRO A 50 2.47 -5.14 9.39
CA PRO A 50 1.13 -5.58 8.96
C PRO A 50 1.12 -7.05 8.54
N GLU A 51 -0.03 -7.68 8.71
CA GLU A 51 -0.22 -9.07 8.28
C GLU A 51 0.08 -9.20 6.79
N MET A 52 0.62 -10.37 6.38
CA MET A 52 1.05 -10.59 5.00
C MET A 52 -0.12 -10.44 4.01
N GLY A 53 -1.34 -10.82 4.42
CA GLY A 53 -2.56 -10.62 3.64
C GLY A 53 -2.83 -9.15 3.32
N VAL A 54 -2.81 -8.29 4.35
CA VAL A 54 -3.00 -6.84 4.17
C VAL A 54 -1.97 -6.25 3.21
N LEU A 55 -0.70 -6.67 3.27
CA LEU A 55 0.30 -6.22 2.30
C LEU A 55 0.01 -6.68 0.87
N PHE A 56 -0.53 -7.88 0.69
CA PHE A 56 -0.93 -8.38 -0.62
C PHE A 56 -2.13 -7.60 -1.18
N ASP A 57 -3.09 -7.26 -0.34
CA ASP A 57 -4.25 -6.47 -0.76
C ASP A 57 -3.82 -5.05 -1.15
N VAL A 58 -2.98 -4.42 -0.32
CA VAL A 58 -2.46 -3.07 -0.59
C VAL A 58 -1.55 -3.04 -1.82
N VAL A 59 -0.68 -4.04 -2.05
CA VAL A 59 0.18 -4.07 -3.26
C VAL A 59 -0.66 -4.27 -4.52
N LEU A 60 -1.71 -5.09 -4.47
CA LEU A 60 -2.63 -5.29 -5.58
C LEU A 60 -3.38 -4.00 -5.91
N ALA A 61 -3.89 -3.31 -4.88
CA ALA A 61 -4.57 -2.03 -5.05
C ALA A 61 -3.63 -0.94 -5.59
N ALA A 62 -2.41 -0.83 -5.04
CA ALA A 62 -1.41 0.13 -5.51
C ALA A 62 -1.05 -0.11 -6.99
N ASN A 63 -0.93 -1.38 -7.40
CA ASN A 63 -0.69 -1.76 -8.79
C ASN A 63 -1.88 -1.44 -9.71
N ASN A 64 -3.10 -1.78 -9.30
CA ASN A 64 -4.31 -1.53 -10.08
C ASN A 64 -4.58 -0.02 -10.28
N LEU A 65 -4.31 0.78 -9.24
CA LEU A 65 -4.52 2.24 -9.23
C LEU A 65 -3.28 3.04 -9.69
N LYS A 66 -2.16 2.36 -9.96
CA LYS A 66 -0.87 2.95 -10.38
C LYS A 66 -0.33 4.02 -9.41
N ILE A 67 -0.31 3.69 -8.13
CA ILE A 67 0.17 4.58 -7.06
C ILE A 67 1.61 4.22 -6.72
N GLU A 68 2.58 4.83 -7.40
CA GLU A 68 4.01 4.49 -7.29
C GLU A 68 4.54 4.60 -5.86
N GLY A 69 4.24 5.68 -5.13
CA GLY A 69 4.74 5.84 -3.75
C GLY A 69 4.24 4.75 -2.79
N LEU A 70 2.98 4.31 -2.95
CA LEU A 70 2.42 3.24 -2.13
C LEU A 70 3.03 1.87 -2.51
N MET A 71 3.30 1.67 -3.81
CA MET A 71 4.00 0.48 -4.31
C MET A 71 5.43 0.39 -3.75
N ASP A 72 6.15 1.52 -3.69
CA ASP A 72 7.48 1.59 -3.12
C ASP A 72 7.46 1.27 -1.61
N LEU A 73 6.56 1.90 -0.86
CA LEU A 73 6.40 1.67 0.57
C LEU A 73 6.10 0.20 0.92
N VAL A 74 5.23 -0.45 0.14
CA VAL A 74 4.90 -1.87 0.33
C VAL A 74 6.07 -2.77 -0.08
N SER A 75 6.80 -2.41 -1.15
CA SER A 75 7.98 -3.14 -1.61
C SER A 75 9.11 -3.13 -0.57
N GLU A 76 9.37 -1.99 0.07
CA GLU A 76 10.31 -1.88 1.19
C GLU A 76 9.89 -2.78 2.37
N ASN A 77 8.59 -2.81 2.68
CA ASN A 77 8.03 -3.68 3.70
C ASN A 77 8.22 -5.19 3.41
N PHE A 78 8.09 -5.60 2.14
CA PHE A 78 8.39 -6.98 1.73
C PHE A 78 9.90 -7.26 1.82
N ALA A 79 10.74 -6.33 1.35
CA ALA A 79 12.20 -6.47 1.40
C ALA A 79 12.70 -6.68 2.84
N ASP A 80 12.20 -5.90 3.79
CA ASP A 80 12.55 -6.03 5.20
C ASP A 80 12.10 -7.36 5.84
N ARG A 81 10.98 -7.93 5.36
CA ARG A 81 10.49 -9.23 5.83
C ARG A 81 11.33 -10.39 5.29
N ILE A 82 11.78 -10.28 4.03
CA ILE A 82 12.62 -11.28 3.36
C ILE A 82 14.07 -11.19 3.85
N LYS A 83 14.50 -10.02 4.32
CA LYS A 83 15.86 -9.80 4.82
C LYS A 83 16.23 -10.85 5.87
N ASN A 84 17.34 -11.54 5.62
CA ASN A 84 17.88 -12.62 6.47
C ASN A 84 16.97 -13.86 6.62
N LYS A 85 16.00 -14.07 5.72
CA LYS A 85 15.20 -15.30 5.64
C LYS A 85 15.84 -16.33 4.71
N SER A 86 15.58 -17.61 4.97
CA SER A 86 16.02 -18.69 4.08
C SER A 86 15.07 -18.79 2.87
N VAL A 87 15.55 -19.46 1.81
CA VAL A 87 14.76 -19.72 0.61
C VAL A 87 13.48 -20.49 0.97
N GLU A 88 13.56 -21.50 1.85
CA GLU A 88 12.40 -22.29 2.27
C GLU A 88 11.35 -21.46 3.01
N TRP A 89 11.78 -20.44 3.76
CA TRP A 89 10.85 -19.51 4.39
C TRP A 89 10.13 -18.65 3.35
N VAL A 90 10.85 -18.12 2.37
CA VAL A 90 10.28 -17.29 1.29
C VAL A 90 9.29 -18.11 0.46
N THR A 91 9.67 -19.33 0.07
CA THR A 91 8.80 -20.29 -0.63
C THR A 91 7.47 -20.47 0.09
N ARG A 92 7.49 -20.70 1.40
CA ARG A 92 6.27 -20.87 2.19
C ARG A 92 5.46 -19.58 2.37
N ALA A 93 6.14 -18.45 2.54
CA ALA A 93 5.48 -17.17 2.82
C ALA A 93 4.75 -16.60 1.59
N PHE A 94 5.25 -16.88 0.39
CA PHE A 94 4.71 -16.38 -0.87
C PHE A 94 3.99 -17.45 -1.71
N ASP A 95 3.87 -18.67 -1.18
CA ASP A 95 3.20 -19.82 -1.83
C ASP A 95 3.69 -20.11 -3.26
N ILE A 96 5.02 -20.18 -3.41
CA ILE A 96 5.75 -20.40 -4.69
C ILE A 96 6.60 -21.67 -4.68
#